data_AF-G7EJJ0-F1
#
_entry.id   AF-G7EJJ0-F1
#
_cell.length_a   1.000
_cell.length_b   1.000
_cell.length_c   1.000
_cell.angle_alpha   90.00
_cell.angle_beta   90.00
_cell.angle_gamma   90.00
#
_symmetry.space_group_name_H-M   'P 1'
#
loop_
_entity.id
_entity.type
_entity.pdbx_description
1 polymer ?
#
loop_
_entity_poly.entity_id
_entity_poly.type
_entity_poly.pdbx_seq_one_letter_code
_entity_poly.pdbx_strand_id
1 'polypeptide(L)'
;MVTSSPFKASFLGPRYWLTWIGVLFLYLISWLPQKLQLAMGKQLGRLVHKFMKRRRHIAEVNVKLCFPHMSEADQKALVLKNMENTGIAMVETGMAWWWPQWRAQKALGSFKGLEHFERVQASGKGVLLLVPHILHLEMASRIMGLECQGIGFYRPHNNPLMEYFTTNGRLRSNEYLIGRKDVKGLLKALKIKRYVITYRIKTTAVTAVSLSHFTQYLTRQLQQVLLCLQAVKTVKQ
;
A
#
# COMPACT_ATOMS: atom_id res chain seq x y z
N MET A 1 -9.95 10.56 -14.00
CA MET A 1 -9.34 11.12 -12.76
C MET A 1 -10.39 11.05 -11.67
N VAL A 2 -10.03 10.62 -10.47
CA VAL A 2 -10.96 10.49 -9.34
C VAL A 2 -10.49 11.42 -8.23
N THR A 3 -11.32 12.41 -7.91
CA THR A 3 -11.02 13.51 -6.98
C THR A 3 -11.90 13.49 -5.74
N SER A 4 -12.96 12.68 -5.73
CA SER A 4 -13.81 12.43 -4.58
C SER A 4 -14.59 11.12 -4.77
N SER A 5 -15.10 10.58 -3.67
CA SER A 5 -16.17 9.57 -3.71
C SER A 5 -17.30 10.07 -2.82
N PRO A 6 -18.43 10.57 -3.37
CA PRO A 6 -19.50 11.11 -2.56
C PRO A 6 -20.25 10.02 -1.79
N PHE A 7 -20.80 10.41 -0.64
CA PHE A 7 -21.68 9.53 0.14
C PHE A 7 -22.99 9.30 -0.61
N LYS A 8 -23.52 8.08 -0.55
CA LYS A 8 -24.81 7.72 -1.17
C LYS A 8 -25.76 7.27 -0.07
N ALA A 9 -27.02 7.73 -0.11
CA ALA A 9 -28.04 7.30 0.86
C ALA A 9 -28.22 5.77 0.87
N SER A 10 -27.99 5.10 -0.26
CA SER A 10 -28.01 3.64 -0.37
C SER A 10 -26.95 2.93 0.49
N PHE A 11 -25.97 3.64 1.04
CA PHE A 11 -24.99 3.11 2.00
C PHE A 11 -25.59 2.84 3.37
N LEU A 12 -26.75 3.42 3.72
CA LEU A 12 -27.44 3.17 4.99
C LEU A 12 -28.26 1.87 4.98
N GLY A 13 -28.46 1.27 3.81
CA GLY A 13 -29.24 0.06 3.65
C GLY A 13 -28.63 -1.17 4.34
N PRO A 14 -29.46 -2.20 4.65
CA PRO A 14 -29.06 -3.37 5.43
C PRO A 14 -27.89 -4.16 4.82
N ARG A 15 -27.73 -4.12 3.49
CA ARG A 15 -26.60 -4.77 2.79
C ARG A 15 -25.22 -4.30 3.28
N TYR A 16 -25.13 -3.12 3.90
CA TYR A 16 -23.88 -2.52 4.34
C TYR A 16 -23.68 -2.53 5.85
N TRP A 17 -24.63 -3.02 6.65
CA TRP A 17 -24.52 -2.98 8.11
C TRP A 17 -23.27 -3.68 8.63
N LEU A 18 -22.94 -4.87 8.11
CA LEU A 18 -21.69 -5.55 8.47
C LEU A 18 -20.44 -4.74 8.09
N THR A 19 -20.48 -4.03 6.96
CA THR A 19 -19.38 -3.16 6.54
C THR A 19 -19.25 -1.96 7.48
N TRP A 20 -20.36 -1.34 7.86
CA TRP A 20 -20.40 -0.26 8.84
C TRP A 20 -19.88 -0.67 10.19
N ILE A 21 -20.28 -1.82 10.69
CA ILE A 21 -19.78 -2.38 11.95
C ILE A 21 -18.25 -2.53 11.87
N GLY A 22 -17.74 -3.14 10.81
CA GLY A 22 -16.29 -3.29 10.61
C GLY A 22 -15.55 -1.96 10.53
N VAL A 23 -16.10 -0.98 9.81
CA VAL A 23 -15.52 0.37 9.70
C VAL A 23 -15.56 1.09 11.04
N LEU A 24 -16.66 1.00 11.80
CA LEU A 24 -16.80 1.62 13.12
C LEU A 24 -15.76 1.05 14.08
N PHE A 25 -15.61 -0.28 14.13
CA PHE A 25 -14.57 -0.91 14.95
C PHE A 25 -13.17 -0.45 14.54
N LEU A 26 -12.87 -0.43 13.23
CA LEU A 26 -11.57 0.03 12.74
C LEU A 26 -11.33 1.51 13.07
N TYR A 27 -12.37 2.35 12.98
CA TYR A 27 -12.32 3.76 13.34
C TYR A 27 -12.01 3.92 14.84
N LEU A 28 -12.73 3.24 15.72
CA LEU A 28 -12.48 3.29 17.17
C LEU A 28 -11.06 2.83 17.52
N ILE A 29 -10.59 1.73 16.94
CA ILE A 29 -9.22 1.24 17.13
C ILE A 29 -8.20 2.28 16.64
N SER A 30 -8.48 2.97 15.54
CA SER A 30 -7.59 4.00 14.99
C SER A 30 -7.37 5.17 15.97
N TRP A 31 -8.23 5.39 16.96
CA TRP A 31 -8.02 6.46 17.94
C TRP A 31 -7.18 6.04 19.14
N LEU A 32 -7.04 4.74 19.43
CA LEU A 32 -6.26 4.22 20.55
C LEU A 32 -4.77 4.60 20.48
N PRO A 33 -4.02 4.61 21.59
CA PRO A 33 -2.57 4.78 21.58
C PRO A 33 -1.87 3.80 20.64
N GLN A 34 -0.84 4.25 19.92
CA GLN A 34 -0.17 3.46 18.87
C GLN A 34 0.36 2.11 19.38
N LYS A 35 0.86 2.04 20.62
CA LYS A 35 1.31 0.78 21.25
C LYS A 35 0.18 -0.26 21.33
N LEU A 36 -1.04 0.17 21.67
CA LEU A 36 -2.21 -0.69 21.73
C LEU A 36 -2.65 -1.12 20.33
N GLN A 37 -2.61 -0.22 19.35
CA GLN A 37 -2.92 -0.55 17.95
C GLN A 37 -1.99 -1.63 17.39
N LEU A 38 -0.68 -1.48 17.62
CA LEU A 38 0.30 -2.48 17.20
C LEU A 38 0.08 -3.81 17.92
N ALA A 39 -0.21 -3.80 19.23
CA ALA A 39 -0.52 -5.02 19.98
C ALA A 39 -1.78 -5.71 19.44
N MET A 40 -2.87 -4.97 19.22
CA MET A 40 -4.10 -5.49 18.63
C MET A 40 -3.87 -6.02 17.22
N GLY A 41 -3.08 -5.31 16.40
CA GLY A 41 -2.68 -5.75 15.06
C GLY A 41 -1.92 -7.08 15.08
N LYS A 42 -0.95 -7.24 16.00
CA LYS A 42 -0.24 -8.52 16.19
C LYS A 42 -1.20 -9.64 16.57
N GLN A 43 -2.10 -9.40 17.52
CA GLN A 43 -3.09 -10.41 17.93
C GLN A 43 -4.03 -10.77 16.79
N LEU A 44 -4.52 -9.80 16.03
CA LEU A 44 -5.32 -10.04 14.83
C LEU A 44 -4.54 -10.89 13.83
N GLY A 45 -3.25 -10.59 13.61
CA GLY A 45 -2.37 -11.39 12.77
C GLY A 45 -2.19 -12.83 13.25
N ARG A 46 -2.09 -13.05 14.56
CA ARG A 46 -2.05 -14.41 15.16
C ARG A 46 -3.36 -15.16 14.98
N LEU A 47 -4.51 -14.47 15.09
CA LEU A 47 -5.82 -15.06 14.78
C LEU A 47 -5.90 -15.44 13.30
N VAL A 48 -5.46 -14.56 12.39
CA VAL A 48 -5.36 -14.85 10.95
C VAL A 48 -4.45 -16.05 10.71
N HIS A 49 -3.29 -16.13 11.35
CA HIS A 49 -2.38 -17.27 11.27
C HIS A 49 -3.06 -18.58 11.70
N LYS A 50 -3.85 -18.55 12.78
CA LYS A 50 -4.55 -19.73 13.32
C LYS A 50 -5.72 -20.18 12.43
N PHE A 51 -6.56 -19.25 11.97
CA PHE A 51 -7.83 -19.57 11.30
C PHE A 51 -7.73 -19.57 9.76
N MET A 52 -6.91 -18.71 9.16
CA MET A 52 -6.79 -18.60 7.69
C MET A 52 -5.71 -19.55 7.13
N LYS A 53 -5.94 -20.86 7.27
CA LYS A 53 -4.98 -21.92 6.87
C LYS A 53 -4.41 -21.75 5.46
N ARG A 54 -5.24 -21.36 4.48
CA ARG A 54 -4.80 -21.11 3.09
C ARG A 54 -3.79 -19.95 2.99
N ARG A 55 -4.00 -18.87 3.73
CA ARG A 55 -3.08 -17.72 3.74
C ARG A 55 -1.76 -18.08 4.42
N ARG A 56 -1.85 -18.80 5.54
CA ARG A 56 -0.69 -19.38 6.22
C ARG A 56 0.14 -20.27 5.30
N HIS A 57 -0.50 -21.23 4.63
CA HIS A 57 0.19 -22.13 3.72
C HIS A 57 0.94 -21.39 2.60
N ILE A 58 0.32 -20.36 2.00
CA ILE A 58 0.99 -19.53 0.99
C ILE A 58 2.23 -18.84 1.56
N ALA A 59 2.15 -18.27 2.77
CA ALA A 59 3.29 -17.65 3.42
C ALA A 59 4.40 -18.65 3.73
N GLU A 60 4.07 -19.86 4.21
CA GLU A 60 5.02 -20.94 4.47
C GLU A 60 5.75 -21.36 3.20
N VAL A 61 5.02 -21.60 2.10
CA VAL A 61 5.62 -21.97 0.81
C VAL A 61 6.53 -20.86 0.30
N ASN A 62 6.08 -19.61 0.35
CA ASN A 62 6.89 -18.47 -0.09
C ASN A 62 8.18 -18.32 0.73
N VAL A 63 8.10 -18.42 2.05
CA VAL A 63 9.28 -18.31 2.93
C VAL A 63 10.26 -19.45 2.65
N LYS A 64 9.76 -20.69 2.48
CA LYS A 64 10.61 -21.84 2.14
C LYS A 64 11.32 -21.66 0.79
N LEU A 65 10.63 -21.14 -0.22
CA LEU A 65 11.21 -20.91 -1.55
C LEU A 65 12.23 -19.77 -1.55
N CYS A 66 11.98 -18.69 -0.80
CA CYS A 66 12.86 -17.52 -0.76
C CYS A 66 14.06 -17.69 0.19
N PHE A 67 13.92 -18.52 1.22
CA PHE A 67 14.94 -18.71 2.25
C PHE A 67 15.23 -20.20 2.51
N PRO A 68 15.64 -20.96 1.49
CA PRO A 68 15.84 -22.41 1.61
C PRO A 68 16.95 -22.79 2.59
N HIS A 69 17.88 -21.87 2.86
CA HIS A 69 19.00 -22.07 3.80
C HIS A 69 18.67 -21.72 5.25
N MET A 70 17.50 -21.13 5.55
CA MET A 70 17.07 -20.87 6.92
C MET A 70 16.58 -22.16 7.59
N SER A 71 16.82 -22.31 8.89
CA SER A 71 16.29 -23.42 9.66
C SER A 71 14.75 -23.44 9.63
N GLU A 72 14.13 -24.61 9.78
CA GLU A 72 12.67 -24.70 9.81
C GLU A 72 12.04 -23.87 10.95
N ALA A 73 12.74 -23.78 12.09
CA ALA A 73 12.29 -22.98 13.23
C ALA A 73 12.26 -21.49 12.87
N ASP A 74 13.33 -20.99 12.23
CA ASP A 74 13.40 -19.59 11.82
C ASP A 74 12.39 -19.28 10.72
N GLN A 75 12.16 -20.20 9.77
CA GLN A 75 11.12 -20.05 8.75
C GLN A 75 9.73 -19.94 9.37
N LYS A 76 9.40 -20.80 10.34
CA LYS A 76 8.11 -20.74 11.07
C LYS A 76 7.96 -19.43 11.85
N ALA A 77 9.01 -18.98 12.53
CA ALA A 77 9.02 -17.69 13.22
C ALA A 77 8.80 -16.53 12.23
N LEU A 78 9.38 -16.63 11.03
CA LEU A 78 9.22 -15.64 9.98
C LEU A 78 7.79 -15.54 9.46
N VAL A 79 7.16 -16.68 9.22
CA VAL A 79 5.75 -16.77 8.81
C VAL A 79 4.86 -16.15 9.88
N LEU A 80 5.09 -16.45 11.16
CA LEU A 80 4.31 -15.86 12.24
C LEU A 80 4.46 -14.34 12.27
N LYS A 81 5.69 -13.82 12.15
CA LYS A 81 5.97 -12.38 12.09
C LYS A 81 5.31 -11.71 10.88
N ASN A 82 5.31 -12.38 9.73
CA ASN A 82 4.60 -11.92 8.54
C ASN A 82 3.08 -11.80 8.78
N MET A 83 2.49 -12.77 9.47
CA MET A 83 1.07 -12.74 9.81
C MET A 83 0.74 -11.65 10.83
N GLU A 84 1.58 -11.48 11.86
CA GLU A 84 1.48 -10.36 12.79
C GLU A 84 1.50 -9.01 12.05
N ASN A 85 2.45 -8.82 11.12
CA ASN A 85 2.50 -7.60 10.30
C ASN A 85 1.28 -7.44 9.40
N THR A 86 0.68 -8.54 8.93
CA THR A 86 -0.55 -8.50 8.13
C THR A 86 -1.71 -7.95 8.96
N GLY A 87 -1.83 -8.37 10.22
CA GLY A 87 -2.83 -7.82 11.14
C GLY A 87 -2.54 -6.37 11.52
N ILE A 88 -1.27 -5.99 11.71
CA ILE A 88 -0.87 -4.58 11.91
C ILE A 88 -1.29 -3.73 10.71
N ALA A 89 -1.04 -4.17 9.48
CA ALA A 89 -1.41 -3.45 8.27
C ALA A 89 -2.93 -3.24 8.13
N MET A 90 -3.74 -4.18 8.60
CA MET A 90 -5.20 -3.98 8.66
C MET A 90 -5.57 -2.83 9.59
N VAL A 91 -4.96 -2.75 10.77
CA VAL A 91 -5.19 -1.64 11.73
C VAL A 91 -4.67 -0.32 11.18
N GLU A 92 -3.49 -0.33 10.56
CA GLU A 92 -2.87 0.84 9.95
C GLU A 92 -3.66 1.43 8.79
N THR A 93 -4.46 0.62 8.09
CA THR A 93 -5.37 1.13 7.07
C THR A 93 -6.34 2.15 7.69
N GLY A 94 -6.86 1.88 8.89
CA GLY A 94 -7.69 2.83 9.61
C GLY A 94 -6.93 4.09 10.05
N MET A 95 -5.69 3.92 10.52
CA MET A 95 -4.81 5.04 10.87
C MET A 95 -4.59 5.95 9.65
N ALA A 96 -4.26 5.38 8.49
CA ALA A 96 -4.02 6.11 7.25
C ALA A 96 -5.25 6.90 6.78
N TRP A 97 -6.45 6.33 6.92
CA TRP A 97 -7.69 6.95 6.46
C TRP A 97 -8.20 8.06 7.39
N TRP A 98 -8.10 7.87 8.71
CA TRP A 98 -8.78 8.75 9.66
C TRP A 98 -7.85 9.66 10.46
N TRP A 99 -6.57 9.34 10.62
CA TRP A 99 -5.70 10.17 11.44
C TRP A 99 -5.59 11.62 10.93
N PRO A 100 -5.78 12.60 11.82
CA PRO A 100 -5.50 13.98 11.49
C PRO A 100 -4.01 14.17 11.18
N GLN A 101 -3.69 15.20 10.41
CA GLN A 101 -2.34 15.50 9.92
C GLN A 101 -1.29 15.49 11.04
N TRP A 102 -1.57 16.21 12.13
CA TRP A 102 -0.68 16.32 13.30
C TRP A 102 -0.34 14.96 13.92
N ARG A 103 -1.24 13.98 13.84
CA ARG A 103 -1.03 12.65 14.42
C ARG A 103 -0.22 11.76 13.47
N ALA A 104 -0.51 11.84 12.17
CA ALA A 104 0.25 11.14 11.15
C ALA A 104 1.72 11.61 11.10
N GLN A 105 1.96 12.92 11.28
CA GLN A 105 3.32 13.48 11.36
C GLN A 105 4.10 12.96 12.57
N LYS A 106 3.45 12.71 13.72
CA LYS A 106 4.14 12.10 14.88
C LYS A 106 4.56 10.64 14.64
N ALA A 107 3.93 9.97 13.69
CA ALA A 107 4.31 8.62 13.26
C ALA A 107 5.28 8.63 12.07
N LEU A 108 5.68 9.81 11.59
CA LEU A 108 6.69 9.96 10.55
C LEU A 108 8.03 9.44 11.09
N GLY A 109 8.62 8.49 10.37
CA GLY A 109 9.99 8.06 10.60
C GLY A 109 10.97 8.93 9.83
N SER A 110 12.15 8.38 9.53
CA SER A 110 13.10 8.98 8.59
C SER A 110 12.89 8.42 7.18
N PHE A 111 13.00 9.30 6.18
CA PHE A 111 13.10 8.89 4.78
C PHE A 111 14.56 8.72 4.41
N LYS A 112 14.88 7.63 3.71
CA LYS A 112 16.19 7.41 3.08
C LYS A 112 16.01 7.46 1.57
N GLY A 113 16.85 8.22 0.87
CA GLY A 113 16.77 8.34 -0.59
C GLY A 113 15.78 9.40 -1.10
N LEU A 114 15.27 10.28 -0.21
CA LEU A 114 14.39 11.39 -0.61
C LEU A 114 15.14 12.38 -1.53
N GLU A 115 16.45 12.52 -1.33
CA GLU A 115 17.34 13.34 -2.15
C GLU A 115 17.36 12.93 -3.63
N HIS A 116 17.10 11.65 -3.94
CA HIS A 116 16.99 11.19 -5.32
C HIS A 116 15.71 11.70 -5.96
N PHE A 117 14.62 11.70 -5.20
CA PHE A 117 13.33 12.22 -5.64
C PHE A 117 13.41 13.72 -5.89
N GLU A 118 13.93 14.48 -4.91
CA GLU A 118 14.10 15.93 -4.99
C GLU A 118 14.96 16.34 -6.19
N ARG A 119 16.06 15.63 -6.44
CA ARG A 119 16.95 15.88 -7.59
C ARG A 119 16.23 15.73 -8.93
N VAL A 120 15.41 14.68 -9.09
CA VAL A 120 14.65 14.48 -10.34
C VAL A 120 13.57 15.54 -10.48
N GLN A 121 12.90 15.91 -9.40
CA GLN A 121 11.90 16.97 -9.41
C GLN A 121 12.51 18.33 -9.76
N ALA A 122 13.66 18.66 -9.19
CA ALA A 122 14.43 19.87 -9.51
C ALA A 122 14.85 19.93 -10.99
N SER A 123 15.08 18.78 -11.62
CA SER A 123 15.35 18.71 -13.07
C SER A 123 14.12 18.97 -13.95
N GLY A 124 12.96 19.26 -13.36
CA GLY A 124 11.72 19.54 -14.06
C GLY A 124 11.10 18.32 -14.74
N LYS A 125 11.38 17.12 -14.25
CA LYS A 125 10.84 15.85 -14.78
C LYS A 125 9.82 15.27 -13.79
N GLY A 126 8.75 14.67 -14.31
CA GLY A 126 7.84 13.87 -13.48
C GLY A 126 8.53 12.59 -12.98
N VAL A 127 8.19 12.15 -11.77
CA VAL A 127 8.78 10.95 -11.17
C VAL A 127 7.77 9.80 -11.19
N LEU A 128 8.17 8.64 -11.67
CA LEU A 128 7.37 7.42 -11.53
C LEU A 128 7.90 6.61 -10.34
N LEU A 129 7.16 6.59 -9.24
CA LEU A 129 7.53 5.76 -8.09
C LEU A 129 6.98 4.35 -8.28
N LEU A 130 7.89 3.37 -8.26
CA LEU A 130 7.58 1.95 -8.31
C LEU A 130 7.69 1.38 -6.90
N VAL A 131 6.56 0.99 -6.33
CA VAL A 131 6.50 0.47 -4.96
C VAL A 131 6.17 -1.02 -5.00
N PRO A 132 6.96 -1.90 -4.35
CA PRO A 132 6.60 -3.30 -4.18
C PRO A 132 5.34 -3.44 -3.32
N HIS A 133 4.62 -4.54 -3.46
CA HIS A 133 3.42 -4.77 -2.65
C HIS A 133 3.81 -5.10 -1.20
N ILE A 134 3.93 -4.06 -0.38
CA ILE A 134 4.26 -4.14 1.05
C ILE A 134 2.99 -4.01 1.89
N LEU A 135 3.01 -4.57 3.10
CA LEU A 135 1.87 -4.60 4.01
C LEU A 135 1.43 -3.19 4.45
N HIS A 136 2.40 -2.36 4.86
CA HIS A 136 2.18 -1.03 5.44
C HIS A 136 1.90 0.07 4.40
N LEU A 137 1.41 -0.30 3.21
CA LEU A 137 1.39 0.58 2.04
C LEU A 137 0.46 1.80 2.21
N GLU A 138 -0.72 1.62 2.81
CA GLU A 138 -1.67 2.71 3.01
C GLU A 138 -1.08 3.77 3.94
N MET A 139 -0.45 3.36 5.04
CA MET A 139 0.20 4.27 5.98
C MET A 139 1.47 4.90 5.40
N ALA A 140 2.28 4.14 4.66
CA ALA A 140 3.45 4.68 3.96
C ALA A 140 3.03 5.73 2.91
N SER A 141 1.95 5.48 2.17
CA SER A 141 1.39 6.44 1.21
C SER A 141 0.84 7.68 1.91
N ARG A 142 0.21 7.50 3.08
CA ARG A 142 -0.26 8.62 3.92
C ARG A 142 0.90 9.50 4.34
N ILE A 143 1.96 8.92 4.90
CA ILE A 143 3.16 9.61 5.38
C ILE A 143 3.90 10.30 4.22
N MET A 144 4.14 9.59 3.12
CA MET A 144 4.79 10.17 1.93
C MET A 144 3.98 11.34 1.36
N GLY A 145 2.65 11.23 1.38
CA GLY A 145 1.74 12.30 0.98
C GLY A 145 1.82 13.58 1.81
N LEU A 146 2.43 13.54 2.99
CA LEU A 146 2.64 14.72 3.84
C LEU A 146 3.83 15.55 3.39
N GLU A 147 4.92 14.88 2.99
CA GLU A 147 6.11 15.53 2.44
C GLU A 147 5.88 15.91 0.98
N CYS A 148 5.25 15.01 0.24
CA CYS A 148 5.02 15.17 -1.17
C CYS A 148 3.61 14.64 -1.49
N GLN A 149 2.70 15.52 -1.92
CA GLN A 149 1.39 15.13 -2.50
C GLN A 149 1.45 14.59 -3.93
N GLY A 150 1.19 13.29 -4.09
CA GLY A 150 1.33 12.57 -5.35
C GLY A 150 0.02 12.21 -6.03
N ILE A 151 0.13 11.48 -7.14
CA ILE A 151 -1.01 10.87 -7.83
C ILE A 151 -1.01 9.37 -7.60
N GLY A 152 -2.11 8.85 -7.07
CA GLY A 152 -2.24 7.44 -6.72
C GLY A 152 -2.86 6.60 -7.84
N PHE A 153 -2.22 5.50 -8.22
CA PHE A 153 -2.88 4.49 -9.06
C PHE A 153 -3.84 3.63 -8.25
N TYR A 154 -5.03 3.33 -8.79
CA TYR A 154 -5.97 2.50 -8.05
C TYR A 154 -6.94 1.69 -8.92
N ARG A 155 -7.52 0.66 -8.30
CA ARG A 155 -8.66 -0.11 -8.81
C ARG A 155 -9.80 0.08 -7.80
N PRO A 156 -11.02 0.39 -8.25
CA PRO A 156 -12.17 0.47 -7.37
C PRO A 156 -12.41 -0.82 -6.58
N HIS A 157 -12.78 -0.66 -5.31
CA HIS A 157 -13.15 -1.76 -4.43
C HIS A 157 -14.52 -2.35 -4.85
N ASN A 158 -14.69 -3.67 -4.71
CA ASN A 158 -15.92 -4.34 -5.14
C ASN A 158 -17.14 -3.95 -4.27
N ASN A 159 -16.92 -3.66 -2.99
CA ASN A 159 -17.93 -3.12 -2.08
C ASN A 159 -17.94 -1.57 -2.19
N PRO A 160 -19.04 -0.94 -2.64
CA PRO A 160 -19.10 0.51 -2.85
C PRO A 160 -18.94 1.37 -1.58
N LEU A 161 -19.31 0.86 -0.40
CA LEU A 161 -19.09 1.59 0.85
C LEU A 161 -17.60 1.58 1.25
N MET A 162 -16.93 0.44 1.06
CA MET A 162 -15.48 0.38 1.25
C MET A 162 -14.72 1.22 0.22
N GLU A 163 -15.23 1.30 -1.02
CA GLU A 163 -14.70 2.22 -2.03
C GLU A 163 -14.80 3.68 -1.57
N TYR A 164 -15.93 4.08 -0.99
CA TYR A 164 -16.09 5.41 -0.40
C TYR A 164 -15.01 5.71 0.65
N PHE A 165 -14.78 4.82 1.61
CA PHE A 165 -13.76 5.03 2.63
C PHE A 165 -12.33 5.00 2.07
N THR A 166 -12.02 4.04 1.21
CA THR A 166 -10.69 3.88 0.63
C THR A 166 -10.31 5.08 -0.23
N THR A 167 -11.22 5.52 -1.11
CA THR A 167 -10.96 6.64 -2.01
C THR A 167 -10.81 7.94 -1.22
N ASN A 168 -11.73 8.25 -0.31
CA ASN A 168 -11.63 9.48 0.49
C ASN A 168 -10.41 9.46 1.43
N GLY A 169 -10.06 8.32 2.03
CA GLY A 169 -8.85 8.18 2.85
C GLY A 169 -7.58 8.44 2.04
N ARG A 170 -7.47 7.86 0.84
CA ARG A 170 -6.32 8.06 -0.05
C ARG A 170 -6.20 9.48 -0.57
N LEU A 171 -7.32 10.15 -0.86
CA LEU A 171 -7.35 11.55 -1.32
C LEU A 171 -6.87 12.55 -0.28
N ARG A 172 -6.77 12.18 1.01
CA ARG A 172 -6.13 13.03 2.02
C ARG A 172 -4.64 13.26 1.78
N SER A 173 -4.02 12.39 0.97
CA SER A 173 -2.56 12.32 0.76
C SER A 173 -2.17 12.31 -0.72
N ASN A 174 -3.16 12.30 -1.60
CA ASN A 174 -3.00 12.30 -3.04
C ASN A 174 -3.84 13.43 -3.63
N GLU A 175 -3.32 14.11 -4.63
CA GLU A 175 -4.08 15.16 -5.34
C GLU A 175 -5.32 14.58 -6.04
N TYR A 176 -5.14 13.41 -6.67
CA TYR A 176 -6.22 12.62 -7.27
C TYR A 176 -5.74 11.19 -7.53
N LEU A 177 -6.68 10.32 -7.91
CA LEU A 177 -6.40 8.94 -8.27
C LEU A 177 -6.60 8.69 -9.77
N ILE A 178 -5.74 7.85 -10.34
CA ILE A 178 -5.82 7.38 -11.73
C ILE A 178 -6.23 5.90 -11.73
N GLY A 179 -7.22 5.57 -12.55
CA GLY A 179 -7.68 4.20 -12.69
C GLY A 179 -6.63 3.30 -13.32
N ARG A 180 -6.56 2.03 -12.90
CA ARG A 180 -5.54 1.07 -13.38
C ARG A 180 -5.45 0.92 -14.90
N LYS A 181 -6.54 1.16 -15.65
CA LYS A 181 -6.57 1.08 -17.12
C LYS A 181 -6.20 2.40 -17.82
N ASP A 182 -6.05 3.49 -17.07
CA ASP A 182 -5.84 4.84 -17.62
C ASP A 182 -4.34 5.17 -17.76
N VAL A 183 -3.70 4.51 -18.72
CA VAL A 183 -2.28 4.74 -19.06
C VAL A 183 -2.07 6.15 -19.64
N LYS A 184 -3.06 6.69 -20.36
CA LYS A 184 -3.00 8.05 -20.90
C LYS A 184 -2.95 9.09 -19.79
N GLY A 185 -3.76 8.91 -18.74
CA GLY A 185 -3.75 9.74 -17.53
C GLY A 185 -2.39 9.74 -16.84
N LEU A 186 -1.74 8.58 -16.72
CA LEU A 186 -0.37 8.45 -16.18
C LEU A 186 0.64 9.26 -16.98
N LEU A 187 0.65 9.07 -18.30
CA LEU A 187 1.60 9.77 -19.17
C LEU A 187 1.36 11.28 -19.15
N LYS A 188 0.09 11.73 -19.07
CA LYS A 188 -0.25 13.14 -18.92
C LYS A 188 0.30 13.69 -17.60
N ALA A 189 0.10 12.98 -16.49
CA ALA A 189 0.60 13.35 -15.17
C ALA A 189 2.13 13.50 -15.14
N LEU A 190 2.86 12.56 -15.74
CA LEU A 190 4.32 12.64 -15.82
C LEU A 190 4.81 13.81 -16.69
N LYS A 191 4.08 14.13 -17.77
CA LYS A 191 4.40 15.28 -18.65
C LYS A 191 4.21 16.62 -17.96
N ILE A 192 3.20 16.75 -17.11
CA ILE A 192 2.98 17.97 -16.31
C ILE A 192 3.86 18.03 -15.06
N LYS A 193 4.99 17.30 -15.07
CA LYS A 193 6.02 17.27 -14.01
C LYS A 193 5.49 16.86 -12.64
N ARG A 194 4.34 16.18 -12.60
CA ARG A 194 3.85 15.53 -11.39
C ARG A 194 4.48 14.16 -11.28
N TYR A 195 4.54 13.66 -10.06
CA TYR A 195 4.95 12.29 -9.83
C TYR A 195 3.75 11.41 -9.53
N VAL A 196 3.91 10.15 -9.91
CA VAL A 196 2.84 9.17 -9.90
C VAL A 196 3.34 7.92 -9.20
N ILE A 197 2.61 7.50 -8.17
CA ILE A 197 2.90 6.28 -7.44
C ILE A 197 2.15 5.15 -8.11
N THR A 198 2.90 4.19 -8.67
CA THR A 198 2.33 3.00 -9.31
C THR A 198 2.70 1.72 -8.57
N TYR A 199 1.72 0.83 -8.48
CA TYR A 199 1.83 -0.47 -7.82
C TYR A 199 1.80 -1.54 -8.89
N ARG A 200 2.96 -2.05 -9.30
CA ARG A 200 2.99 -3.11 -10.33
C ARG A 200 4.04 -4.18 -10.14
N ILE A 201 4.56 -4.36 -8.94
CA ILE A 201 5.27 -5.61 -8.62
C ILE A 201 4.30 -6.51 -7.87
N LYS A 202 3.56 -7.33 -8.63
CA LYS A 202 2.86 -8.48 -8.07
C LYS A 202 3.91 -9.55 -7.74
N THR A 203 4.68 -9.34 -6.69
CA THR A 203 5.38 -10.43 -6.04
C THR A 203 4.39 -11.10 -5.12
N THR A 204 3.81 -12.21 -5.57
CA THR A 204 3.12 -13.17 -4.70
C THR A 204 4.09 -13.81 -3.70
N ALA A 205 5.40 -13.58 -3.85
CA ALA A 205 6.44 -14.02 -2.95
C ALA A 205 6.84 -12.88 -2.01
N VAL A 206 6.67 -13.12 -0.71
CA VAL A 206 7.18 -12.31 0.41
C VAL A 206 6.48 -10.97 0.60
N THR A 207 5.33 -10.99 1.28
CA THR A 207 5.08 -9.91 2.23
C THR A 207 6.20 -9.98 3.28
N ALA A 208 7.01 -8.94 3.37
CA ALA A 208 7.99 -8.63 4.40
C ALA A 208 8.79 -9.79 5.05
N VAL A 209 10.02 -10.03 4.59
CA VAL A 209 11.25 -9.97 5.43
C VAL A 209 12.48 -9.69 4.55
N SER A 210 13.32 -8.79 5.06
CA SER A 210 14.67 -8.41 4.64
C SER A 210 14.82 -7.74 3.26
N LEU A 211 15.12 -6.44 3.29
CA LEU A 211 15.49 -5.63 2.13
C LEU A 211 16.78 -6.08 1.43
N SER A 212 17.64 -6.91 2.04
CA SER A 212 18.99 -7.17 1.51
C SER A 212 19.06 -8.21 0.39
N HIS A 213 18.15 -9.19 0.35
CA HIS A 213 18.15 -10.25 -0.70
C HIS A 213 17.07 -10.03 -1.78
N PHE A 214 16.18 -9.03 -1.60
CA PHE A 214 15.08 -8.72 -2.52
C PHE A 214 15.55 -7.99 -3.81
N THR A 215 16.78 -7.47 -3.81
CA THR A 215 17.38 -6.64 -4.86
C THR A 215 17.52 -7.37 -6.20
N GLN A 216 17.81 -8.67 -6.20
CA GLN A 216 18.03 -9.44 -7.43
C GLN A 216 16.72 -9.72 -8.20
N TYR A 217 15.59 -9.87 -7.50
CA TYR A 217 14.28 -10.14 -8.12
C TYR A 217 13.57 -8.87 -8.61
N LEU A 218 13.74 -7.75 -7.90
CA LEU A 218 13.31 -6.41 -8.34
C LEU A 218 13.86 -6.06 -9.71
N THR A 219 15.09 -6.47 -10.02
CA THR A 219 15.78 -6.19 -11.29
C THR A 219 15.01 -6.73 -12.51
N ARG A 220 14.43 -7.93 -12.42
CA ARG A 220 13.65 -8.53 -13.52
C ARG A 220 12.29 -7.85 -13.75
N GLN A 221 11.65 -7.38 -12.69
CA GLN A 221 10.35 -6.68 -12.78
C GLN A 221 10.53 -5.20 -13.19
N LEU A 222 11.62 -4.56 -12.76
CA LEU A 222 12.06 -3.27 -13.28
C LEU A 222 12.34 -3.35 -14.78
N GLN A 223 12.91 -4.45 -15.28
CA GLN A 223 13.06 -4.71 -16.72
C GLN A 223 11.73 -4.70 -17.47
N GLN A 224 10.66 -5.26 -16.91
CA GLN A 224 9.33 -5.27 -17.53
C GLN A 224 8.68 -3.87 -17.56
N VAL A 225 8.92 -3.05 -16.54
CA VAL A 225 8.50 -1.64 -16.53
C VAL A 225 9.35 -0.80 -17.48
N LEU A 226 10.66 -1.04 -17.55
CA LEU A 226 11.56 -0.43 -18.53
C LEU A 226 11.15 -0.78 -19.96
N LEU A 227 10.74 -2.02 -20.24
CA LEU A 227 10.20 -2.44 -21.53
C LEU A 227 8.89 -1.72 -21.87
N CYS A 228 8.00 -1.52 -20.89
CA CYS A 228 6.80 -0.69 -21.08
C CYS A 228 7.14 0.80 -21.33
N LEU A 229 8.17 1.34 -20.66
CA LEU A 229 8.64 2.72 -20.87
C LEU A 229 9.38 2.89 -22.22
N GLN A 230 10.10 1.87 -22.67
CA GLN A 230 10.74 1.81 -23.99
C GLN A 230 9.69 1.72 -25.10
N ALA A 231 8.65 0.89 -24.94
CA ALA A 231 7.53 0.82 -25.87
C ALA A 231 6.79 2.17 -26.03
N VAL A 232 6.75 3.01 -24.99
CA VAL A 232 6.19 4.37 -25.05
C VAL A 232 7.10 5.35 -25.81
N LYS A 233 8.41 5.09 -25.89
CA LYS A 233 9.32 5.85 -26.76
C LYS A 233 9.18 5.45 -28.23
N THR A 234 8.91 4.18 -28.52
CA THR A 234 8.79 3.66 -29.89
C THR A 234 7.51 4.11 -30.60
N VAL A 235 6.44 4.45 -29.88
CA VAL A 235 5.18 4.99 -30.47
C VAL A 235 5.29 6.48 -30.84
N LYS A 236 6.47 7.08 -30.67
CA LYS A 236 6.77 8.49 -31.01
C LYS A 236 7.77 8.65 -32.16
N GLN A 237 8.10 7.56 -32.85
CA GLN A 237 8.73 7.56 -34.18
C GLN A 237 7.74 6.96 -35.17
#